data_AF-D2V9J3-F1
#
_entry.id   AF-D2V9J3-F1
#
_cell.length_a   1.000
_cell.length_b   1.000
_cell.length_c   1.000
_cell.angle_alpha   90.00
_cell.angle_beta   90.00
_cell.angle_gamma   90.00
#
_symmetry.space_group_name_H-M   'P 1'
#
loop_
_entity.id
_entity.type
_entity.pdbx_description
1 polymer ?
#
loop_
_entity_poly.entity_id
_entity_poly.type
_entity_poly.pdbx_seq_one_letter_code
_entity_poly.pdbx_strand_id
1 'polypeptide(L)'
;MRRVCTNYESYWIQNSKVWNVRSFETEKDEPNMLFKPVLNSPIESISFYYKHFLPTIVNSFYRGNTISYRERIKTILLGSERCGKSELMKLVINNYQDFNPLLEYSPTDAHLYTPLEIIPFKTSSERGDLLLQFWDSSGKEKRIPFLKPLLRETRIYTFCFDLSDVKSFFEMKSRIETFQVEYLNSNSLNEELKESGACMLVIGMKRDLERKVSKLEITKYLEELSKVKDGISIKSLRIQYFELSSKQDSKKVLEFPFIYGLTMIEEHIPPEETLEMMAAHFMKPAK
;
A
#
# COMPACT_ATOMS: atom_id res chain seq x y z
N MET A 1 -9.87 10.40 28.99
CA MET A 1 -10.32 9.50 27.89
C MET A 1 -9.42 9.77 26.69
N ARG A 2 -8.43 8.90 26.41
CA ARG A 2 -7.42 9.13 25.35
C ARG A 2 -8.07 8.88 23.99
N ARG A 3 -8.24 9.94 23.19
CA ARG A 3 -8.75 9.85 21.81
C ARG A 3 -7.70 9.17 20.94
N VAL A 4 -7.99 7.96 20.48
CA VAL A 4 -7.19 7.24 19.50
C VAL A 4 -7.59 7.77 18.12
N CYS A 5 -6.81 8.71 17.61
CA CYS A 5 -6.74 9.17 16.21
C CYS A 5 -8.06 9.37 15.45
N THR A 6 -8.40 10.63 15.13
CA THR A 6 -9.62 11.01 14.40
C THR A 6 -9.62 10.63 12.91
N ASN A 7 -8.62 9.91 12.40
CA ASN A 7 -8.55 9.56 10.98
C ASN A 7 -9.43 8.38 10.60
N TYR A 8 -9.95 7.64 11.58
CA TYR A 8 -10.62 6.37 11.33
C TYR A 8 -12.11 6.46 10.99
N GLU A 9 -12.70 7.66 10.98
CA GLU A 9 -14.02 7.91 10.35
C GLU A 9 -14.00 7.65 8.83
N SER A 10 -12.82 7.55 8.22
CA SER A 10 -12.62 7.61 6.77
C SER A 10 -11.84 6.42 6.21
N TYR A 11 -11.81 5.25 6.89
CA TYR A 11 -11.14 4.03 6.39
C TYR A 11 -12.15 2.97 5.97
N TRP A 12 -11.99 2.47 4.75
CA TRP A 12 -13.03 1.85 3.94
C TRP A 12 -12.80 0.35 3.84
N ILE A 13 -13.63 -0.49 4.46
CA ILE A 13 -13.43 -1.94 4.46
C ILE A 13 -14.69 -2.81 4.33
N GLN A 14 -14.65 -3.79 3.43
CA GLN A 14 -15.44 -5.03 3.48
C GLN A 14 -14.58 -6.28 3.20
N ASN A 15 -14.57 -7.24 4.14
CA ASN A 15 -13.98 -8.57 3.95
C ASN A 15 -15.07 -9.58 3.56
N SER A 16 -14.93 -10.27 2.43
CA SER A 16 -15.89 -11.26 1.93
C SER A 16 -15.97 -12.55 2.76
N LYS A 17 -14.97 -12.87 3.59
CA LYS A 17 -14.97 -14.10 4.42
C LYS A 17 -15.95 -14.04 5.61
N VAL A 18 -16.51 -12.87 5.93
CA VAL A 18 -17.57 -12.69 6.94
C VAL A 18 -18.98 -12.96 6.35
N TRP A 19 -19.13 -12.97 5.02
CA TRP A 19 -20.43 -13.02 4.33
C TRP A 19 -20.88 -14.41 3.88
N ASN A 20 -20.14 -15.47 4.19
CA ASN A 20 -20.62 -16.85 4.01
C ASN A 20 -21.87 -17.21 4.84
N VAL A 21 -22.36 -16.27 5.68
CA VAL A 21 -23.58 -16.44 6.48
C VAL A 21 -24.82 -15.82 5.81
N ARG A 22 -24.69 -15.05 4.71
CA ARG A 22 -25.85 -14.53 3.97
C ARG A 22 -25.59 -14.51 2.46
N SER A 23 -26.20 -15.47 1.78
CA SER A 23 -26.36 -15.48 0.33
C SER A 23 -27.20 -14.28 -0.10
N PHE A 24 -26.61 -13.35 -0.86
CA PHE A 24 -27.38 -12.43 -1.69
C PHE A 24 -27.49 -13.07 -3.07
N GLU A 25 -28.73 -13.32 -3.50
CA GLU A 25 -29.02 -14.20 -4.64
C GLU A 25 -28.82 -13.52 -6.01
N THR A 26 -28.62 -12.20 -6.05
CA THR A 26 -28.46 -11.45 -7.32
C THR A 26 -27.57 -10.19 -7.19
N GLU A 27 -26.68 -9.98 -8.18
CA GLU A 27 -25.77 -8.82 -8.31
C GLU A 27 -26.46 -7.44 -8.35
N LYS A 28 -27.79 -7.38 -8.48
CA LYS A 28 -28.56 -6.13 -8.59
C LYS A 28 -29.02 -5.55 -7.25
N ASP A 29 -28.83 -6.28 -6.14
CA ASP A 29 -29.31 -5.89 -4.81
C ASP A 29 -28.18 -5.44 -3.87
N GLU A 30 -26.95 -5.29 -4.36
CA GLU A 30 -25.87 -4.67 -3.59
C GLU A 30 -25.98 -3.13 -3.69
N PRO A 31 -26.13 -2.40 -2.55
CA PRO A 31 -26.11 -0.95 -2.59
C PRO A 31 -24.71 -0.44 -2.89
N ASN A 32 -24.59 0.38 -3.95
CA ASN A 32 -23.39 1.11 -4.34
C ASN A 32 -22.84 1.93 -3.17
N MET A 33 -21.74 1.47 -2.55
CA MET A 33 -21.20 2.16 -1.38
C MET A 33 -19.73 2.55 -1.45
N LEU A 34 -19.50 3.86 -1.55
CA LEU A 34 -18.25 4.50 -1.22
C LEU A 34 -18.43 4.73 0.30
N PHE A 35 -18.03 3.72 1.09
CA PHE A 35 -18.05 3.58 2.57
C PHE A 35 -19.05 4.43 3.36
N LYS A 36 -20.18 3.81 3.68
CA LYS A 36 -21.03 4.14 4.82
C LYS A 36 -21.14 2.90 5.71
N PRO A 37 -20.38 2.76 6.81
CA PRO A 37 -20.67 1.66 7.71
C PRO A 37 -22.06 1.95 8.31
N VAL A 38 -23.03 1.08 8.03
CA VAL A 38 -24.27 1.02 8.81
C VAL A 38 -24.26 -0.31 9.56
N LEU A 39 -23.34 -0.42 10.51
CA LEU A 39 -23.79 -0.91 11.81
C LEU A 39 -24.35 0.32 12.54
N ASN A 40 -25.30 0.12 13.44
CA ASN A 40 -26.23 1.14 13.94
C ASN A 40 -25.58 2.44 14.48
N SER A 41 -24.24 2.50 14.66
CA SER A 41 -23.48 3.71 14.96
C SER A 41 -22.02 3.74 14.45
N PRO A 42 -21.39 4.94 14.36
CA PRO A 42 -19.95 5.10 14.08
C PRO A 42 -19.02 4.38 15.08
N ILE A 43 -19.44 4.26 16.35
CA ILE A 43 -18.66 3.60 17.40
C ILE A 43 -18.54 2.10 17.14
N GLU A 44 -19.61 1.45 16.72
CA GLU A 44 -19.61 0.03 16.35
C GLU A 44 -18.70 -0.24 15.16
N SER A 45 -18.72 0.66 14.18
CA SER A 45 -17.88 0.61 12.99
C SER A 45 -16.38 0.66 13.33
N ILE A 46 -16.01 1.60 14.21
CA ILE A 46 -14.64 1.71 14.75
C ILE A 46 -14.29 0.45 15.55
N SER A 47 -15.20 -0.03 16.41
CA SER A 47 -14.97 -1.25 17.20
C SER A 47 -14.69 -2.45 16.30
N PHE A 48 -15.49 -2.61 15.24
CA PHE A 48 -15.34 -3.71 14.30
C PHE A 48 -14.00 -3.67 13.56
N TYR A 49 -13.60 -2.50 13.09
CA TYR A 49 -12.29 -2.31 12.45
C TYR A 49 -11.14 -2.81 13.34
N TYR A 50 -11.08 -2.33 14.59
CA TYR A 50 -9.96 -2.64 15.48
C TYR A 50 -10.01 -4.04 16.07
N LYS A 51 -11.20 -4.57 16.34
CA LYS A 51 -11.36 -5.88 16.98
C LYS A 51 -11.38 -7.04 15.99
N HIS A 52 -11.80 -6.78 14.74
CA HIS A 52 -11.98 -7.84 13.76
C HIS A 52 -11.12 -7.61 12.52
N PHE A 53 -11.30 -6.49 11.81
CA PHE A 53 -10.67 -6.36 10.50
C PHE A 53 -9.15 -6.22 10.54
N LEU A 54 -8.63 -5.25 11.30
CA LEU A 54 -7.20 -4.99 11.38
C LEU A 54 -6.45 -6.26 11.86
N PRO A 55 -6.89 -6.94 12.95
CA PRO A 55 -6.32 -8.23 13.32
C PRO A 55 -6.43 -9.27 12.21
N THR A 56 -7.54 -9.34 11.47
CA THR A 56 -7.69 -10.33 10.38
C THR A 56 -6.62 -10.12 9.31
N ILE A 57 -6.44 -8.90 8.81
CA ILE A 57 -5.42 -8.60 7.79
C ILE A 57 -4.01 -8.80 8.32
N VAL A 58 -3.70 -8.23 9.50
CA VAL A 58 -2.38 -8.36 10.11
C VAL A 58 -2.04 -9.81 10.42
N ASN A 59 -3.01 -10.64 10.80
CA ASN A 59 -2.78 -12.06 11.06
C ASN A 59 -2.80 -12.92 9.78
N SER A 60 -3.24 -12.35 8.64
CA SER A 60 -3.23 -13.05 7.34
C SER A 60 -1.83 -13.10 6.74
N PHE A 61 -0.92 -12.26 7.23
CA PHE A 61 0.48 -12.18 6.84
C PHE A 61 1.36 -12.19 8.09
N TYR A 62 2.30 -13.12 8.18
CA TYR A 62 3.26 -13.12 9.27
C TYR A 62 4.67 -13.07 8.70
N ARG A 63 5.58 -12.38 9.40
CA ARG A 63 6.99 -12.35 9.00
C ARG A 63 7.53 -13.78 9.00
N GLY A 64 8.08 -14.20 7.87
CA GLY A 64 8.77 -15.47 7.74
C GLY A 64 10.21 -15.37 8.26
N ASN A 65 10.80 -16.53 8.57
CA ASN A 65 12.24 -16.65 8.84
C ASN A 65 12.99 -17.32 7.65
N THR A 66 12.27 -17.68 6.58
CA THR A 66 12.77 -18.47 5.45
C THR A 66 13.24 -17.59 4.30
N ILE A 67 14.37 -17.95 3.69
CA ILE A 67 14.97 -17.30 2.51
C ILE A 67 14.36 -17.84 1.20
N SER A 68 13.68 -19.00 1.25
CA SER A 68 12.94 -19.51 0.10
C SER A 68 11.67 -18.68 -0.07
N TYR A 69 11.58 -17.96 -1.18
CA TYR A 69 10.41 -17.19 -1.55
C TYR A 69 9.99 -17.55 -2.97
N ARG A 70 8.69 -17.43 -3.19
CA ARG A 70 8.04 -17.75 -4.44
C ARG A 70 8.03 -16.56 -5.39
N GLU A 71 7.69 -15.39 -4.87
CA GLU A 71 7.55 -14.17 -5.66
C GLU A 71 8.14 -12.97 -4.94
N ARG A 72 8.83 -12.12 -5.72
CA ARG A 72 9.34 -10.84 -5.25
C ARG A 72 8.36 -9.74 -5.61
N ILE A 73 7.79 -9.12 -4.59
CA ILE A 73 6.93 -7.96 -4.73
C ILE A 73 7.77 -6.70 -4.53
N LYS A 74 7.82 -5.86 -5.56
CA LYS A 74 8.49 -4.57 -5.49
C LYS A 74 7.53 -3.49 -5.01
N THR A 75 7.92 -2.78 -3.96
CA THR A 75 7.23 -1.58 -3.45
C THR A 75 8.16 -0.37 -3.50
N ILE A 76 7.62 0.77 -3.91
CA ILE A 76 8.36 2.04 -4.01
C ILE A 76 7.72 3.09 -3.09
N LEU A 77 8.54 3.88 -2.43
CA LEU A 77 8.15 5.06 -1.68
C LEU A 77 8.59 6.32 -2.42
N LEU A 78 7.63 7.17 -2.74
CA LEU A 78 7.76 8.43 -3.45
C LEU A 78 7.26 9.57 -2.57
N GLY A 79 7.89 10.73 -2.64
CA GLY A 79 7.46 11.90 -1.86
C GLY A 79 8.61 12.85 -1.60
N SER A 80 8.34 14.00 -0.99
CA SER A 80 9.37 15.02 -0.73
C SER A 80 10.52 14.50 0.14
N GLU A 81 11.69 15.13 0.06
CA GLU A 81 12.92 14.73 0.78
C GLU A 81 12.71 14.65 2.31
N ARG A 82 11.76 15.42 2.85
CA ARG A 82 11.57 15.59 4.29
C ARG A 82 10.23 15.06 4.81
N CYS A 83 9.46 14.35 4.01
CA CYS A 83 8.17 13.82 4.47
C CYS A 83 8.30 12.62 5.43
N GLY A 84 9.48 12.02 5.58
CA GLY A 84 9.73 10.96 6.56
C GLY A 84 9.67 9.52 6.01
N LYS A 85 9.82 9.34 4.68
CA LYS A 85 9.84 8.02 4.02
C LYS A 85 10.90 7.09 4.59
N SER A 86 12.14 7.57 4.67
CA SER A 86 13.29 6.81 5.16
C SER A 86 13.13 6.43 6.63
N GLU A 87 12.56 7.33 7.44
CA GLU A 87 12.29 7.07 8.86
C GLU A 87 11.19 6.03 9.04
N LEU A 88 10.10 6.11 8.26
CA LEU A 88 9.08 5.05 8.20
C LEU A 88 9.74 3.71 7.88
N MET A 89 10.61 3.69 6.87
CA MET A 89 11.17 2.44 6.43
C MET A 89 12.12 1.80 7.43
N LYS A 90 12.98 2.58 8.09
CA LYS A 90 13.83 2.10 9.18
C LYS A 90 13.03 1.36 10.25
N LEU A 91 11.89 1.93 10.64
CA LEU A 91 11.03 1.37 11.69
C LEU A 91 10.23 0.15 11.23
N VAL A 92 9.79 0.15 9.97
CA VAL A 92 9.13 -1.02 9.36
C VAL A 92 10.12 -2.17 9.33
N ILE A 93 11.31 -1.96 8.78
CA ILE A 93 12.31 -2.99 8.56
C ILE A 93 12.84 -3.58 9.87
N ASN A 94 13.30 -2.72 10.79
CA ASN A 94 13.65 -3.01 12.18
C ASN A 94 14.57 -4.21 12.49
N ASN A 95 15.35 -4.70 11.53
CA ASN A 95 16.53 -5.54 11.76
C ASN A 95 17.76 -4.85 11.15
N TYR A 96 18.19 -3.74 11.76
CA TYR A 96 19.42 -3.04 11.37
C TYR A 96 20.69 -3.93 11.44
N GLN A 97 20.61 -5.12 12.06
CA GLN A 97 21.70 -6.10 12.07
C GLN A 97 21.82 -6.92 10.78
N ASP A 98 20.74 -7.05 10.00
CA ASP A 98 20.72 -7.73 8.70
C ASP A 98 20.78 -6.74 7.52
N PHE A 99 20.68 -5.44 7.81
CA PHE A 99 20.94 -4.37 6.86
C PHE A 99 22.41 -4.46 6.47
N ASN A 100 22.69 -5.07 5.32
CA ASN A 100 24.04 -5.30 4.85
C ASN A 100 24.82 -3.98 4.88
N PRO A 101 25.83 -3.80 5.75
CA PRO A 101 26.58 -2.54 5.87
C PRO A 101 27.31 -2.18 4.57
N LEU A 102 27.50 -3.15 3.67
CA LEU A 102 28.08 -2.96 2.34
C LEU A 102 27.09 -2.34 1.34
N LEU A 103 25.78 -2.44 1.60
CA LEU A 103 24.76 -1.58 1.00
C LEU A 103 24.64 -0.36 1.90
N GLU A 104 25.67 0.48 1.92
CA GLU A 104 25.60 1.80 2.53
C GLU A 104 24.35 2.49 1.95
N TYR A 105 23.31 2.63 2.79
CA TYR A 105 22.21 3.50 2.48
C TYR A 105 22.82 4.90 2.40
N SER A 106 23.17 5.33 1.19
CA SER A 106 23.58 6.70 0.91
C SER A 106 22.31 7.48 0.58
N PRO A 107 21.74 8.23 1.54
CA PRO A 107 20.60 9.12 1.27
C PRO A 107 20.94 10.27 0.29
N THR A 108 22.12 10.27 -0.32
CA THR A 108 22.79 11.49 -0.80
C THR A 108 23.14 11.50 -2.28
N ASP A 109 23.18 10.36 -2.97
CA ASP A 109 23.37 10.34 -4.42
C ASP A 109 22.02 10.22 -5.13
N ALA A 110 21.62 11.32 -5.77
CA ALA A 110 20.35 11.53 -6.48
C ALA A 110 20.05 10.53 -7.63
N HIS A 111 20.84 9.46 -7.75
CA HIS A 111 20.83 8.50 -8.85
C HIS A 111 20.84 7.04 -8.40
N LEU A 112 21.06 6.74 -7.12
CA LEU A 112 21.10 5.38 -6.60
C LEU A 112 19.81 5.06 -5.85
N TYR A 113 18.92 4.35 -6.54
CA TYR A 113 17.83 3.65 -5.90
C TYR A 113 18.43 2.39 -5.28
N THR A 114 18.60 2.38 -3.96
CA THR A 114 19.10 1.18 -3.27
C THR A 114 17.88 0.42 -2.77
N PRO A 115 17.73 -0.88 -3.10
CA PRO A 115 16.72 -1.70 -2.45
C PRO A 115 17.03 -1.73 -0.96
N LEU A 116 16.12 -1.19 -0.14
CA LEU A 116 16.37 -0.92 1.25
C LEU A 116 16.45 -2.21 2.06
N GLU A 117 15.49 -3.11 1.87
CA GLU A 117 15.53 -4.45 2.44
C GLU A 117 14.48 -5.34 1.76
N ILE A 118 14.64 -6.62 2.03
CA ILE A 118 13.83 -7.72 1.55
C ILE A 118 13.15 -8.35 2.77
N ILE A 119 11.84 -8.15 2.93
CA ILE A 119 11.09 -8.71 4.06
C ILE A 119 10.32 -9.95 3.62
N PRO A 120 10.62 -11.15 4.16
CA PRO A 120 9.83 -12.34 3.90
C PRO A 120 8.49 -12.27 4.64
N PHE A 121 7.40 -12.45 3.89
CA PHE A 121 6.06 -12.60 4.41
C PHE A 121 5.52 -13.98 4.05
N LYS A 122 4.95 -14.67 5.01
CA LYS A 122 4.16 -15.86 4.76
C LYS A 122 2.70 -15.46 4.66
N THR A 123 2.03 -15.90 3.61
CA THR A 123 0.58 -15.75 3.50
C THR A 123 -0.10 -16.88 4.27
N SER A 124 -1.27 -16.59 4.82
CA SER A 124 -2.17 -17.63 5.35
C SER A 124 -2.85 -18.45 4.25
N SER A 125 -2.73 -18.00 2.99
CA SER A 125 -3.20 -18.70 1.81
C SER A 125 -2.13 -19.70 1.33
N GLU A 126 -2.54 -20.74 0.59
CA GLU A 126 -1.63 -21.67 -0.11
C GLU A 126 -0.85 -21.00 -1.26
N ARG A 127 -0.80 -19.66 -1.30
CA ARG A 127 -0.11 -18.90 -2.35
C ARG A 127 1.40 -18.76 -2.08
N GLY A 128 1.90 -19.20 -0.93
CA GLY A 128 3.32 -19.37 -0.65
C GLY A 128 4.04 -18.15 -0.06
N ASP A 129 5.32 -18.31 0.25
CA ASP A 129 6.15 -17.28 0.88
C ASP A 129 6.46 -16.13 -0.12
N LEU A 130 6.14 -14.89 0.25
CA LEU A 130 6.36 -13.67 -0.53
C LEU A 130 7.55 -12.88 -0.03
N LEU A 131 8.17 -12.14 -0.94
CA LEU A 131 9.33 -11.33 -0.64
C LEU A 131 9.06 -9.86 -0.98
N LEU A 132 8.87 -9.01 0.03
CA LEU A 132 8.60 -7.59 -0.19
C LEU A 132 9.91 -6.79 -0.24
N GLN A 133 10.22 -6.23 -1.41
CA GLN A 133 11.41 -5.41 -1.65
C GLN A 133 11.04 -3.92 -1.63
N PHE A 134 11.60 -3.18 -0.67
CA PHE A 134 11.36 -1.75 -0.53
C PHE A 134 12.37 -0.92 -1.31
N TRP A 135 11.88 0.12 -1.97
CA TRP A 135 12.69 1.12 -2.65
C TRP A 135 12.29 2.52 -2.15
N ASP A 136 13.25 3.29 -1.66
CA ASP A 136 13.03 4.66 -1.17
C ASP A 136 13.56 5.68 -2.18
N SER A 137 12.75 6.68 -2.54
CA SER A 137 13.19 7.76 -3.41
C SER A 137 13.81 8.91 -2.61
N SER A 138 14.84 9.55 -3.17
CA SER A 138 15.52 10.67 -2.51
C SER A 138 14.60 11.86 -2.21
N GLY A 139 13.51 12.01 -2.97
CA GLY A 139 12.61 13.15 -2.93
C GLY A 139 13.11 14.36 -3.72
N LYS A 140 14.33 14.31 -4.29
CA LYS A 140 14.88 15.37 -5.15
C LYS A 140 14.58 15.17 -6.62
N GLU A 141 14.12 13.99 -7.00
CA GLU A 141 13.71 13.69 -8.37
C GLU A 141 12.57 14.61 -8.82
N LYS A 142 12.94 15.62 -9.61
CA LYS A 142 11.99 16.64 -10.14
C LYS A 142 11.09 16.08 -11.24
N ARG A 143 11.43 14.92 -11.83
CA ARG A 143 10.67 14.31 -12.92
C ARG A 143 10.66 12.78 -12.81
N ILE A 144 9.51 12.19 -13.10
CA ILE A 144 9.26 10.75 -13.11
C ILE A 144 9.94 9.96 -14.24
N PRO A 145 10.37 10.53 -15.39
CA PRO A 145 11.11 9.76 -16.40
C PRO A 145 12.37 9.10 -15.84
N PHE A 146 13.04 9.72 -14.86
CA PHE A 146 14.20 9.13 -14.16
C PHE A 146 13.82 7.98 -13.22
N LEU A 147 12.54 7.88 -12.85
CA LEU A 147 11.97 6.80 -12.06
C LEU A 147 11.46 5.65 -12.92
N LYS A 148 11.36 5.77 -14.26
CA LYS A 148 10.79 4.70 -15.12
C LYS A 148 11.38 3.30 -14.88
N PRO A 149 12.72 3.11 -14.78
CA PRO A 149 13.29 1.81 -14.46
C PRO A 149 12.89 1.32 -13.06
N LEU A 150 12.70 2.25 -12.13
CA LEU A 150 12.28 1.93 -10.78
C LEU A 150 10.78 1.60 -10.70
N LEU A 151 9.93 2.28 -11.47
CA LEU A 151 8.50 2.01 -11.51
C LEU A 151 8.17 0.69 -12.22
N ARG A 152 9.04 0.23 -13.12
CA ARG A 152 8.92 -1.07 -13.77
C ARG A 152 8.84 -2.18 -12.73
N GLU A 153 7.86 -3.07 -12.93
CA GLU A 153 7.57 -4.24 -12.07
C GLU A 153 7.18 -3.90 -10.63
N THR A 154 6.97 -2.61 -10.31
CA THR A 154 6.43 -2.21 -9.01
C THR A 154 4.95 -2.56 -8.96
N ARG A 155 4.50 -3.22 -7.89
CA ARG A 155 3.08 -3.52 -7.68
C ARG A 155 2.45 -2.71 -6.56
N ILE A 156 3.27 -2.08 -5.71
CA ILE A 156 2.79 -1.24 -4.62
C ILE A 156 3.46 0.13 -4.73
N TYR A 157 2.70 1.13 -5.15
CA TYR A 157 3.16 2.50 -5.31
C TYR A 157 2.78 3.33 -4.08
N THR A 158 3.76 3.74 -3.28
CA THR A 158 3.50 4.48 -2.04
C THR A 158 3.88 5.96 -2.22
N PHE A 159 2.92 6.86 -2.07
CA PHE A 159 3.09 8.31 -2.15
C PHE A 159 2.94 8.94 -0.78
N CYS A 160 4.03 9.50 -0.26
CA CYS A 160 4.12 10.07 1.08
C CYS A 160 4.16 11.60 1.04
N PHE A 161 3.46 12.23 1.96
CA PHE A 161 3.56 13.68 2.24
C PHE A 161 3.54 13.93 3.74
N ASP A 162 3.94 15.11 4.18
CA ASP A 162 3.94 15.53 5.58
C ASP A 162 2.68 16.33 5.88
N LEU A 163 1.89 15.88 6.86
CA LEU A 163 0.64 16.53 7.27
C LEU A 163 0.85 17.95 7.82
N SER A 164 2.07 18.26 8.28
CA SER A 164 2.48 19.57 8.80
C SER A 164 3.12 20.49 7.75
N ASP A 165 3.21 20.04 6.50
CA ASP A 165 3.78 20.79 5.37
C ASP A 165 2.89 20.71 4.12
N VAL A 166 2.14 21.78 3.87
CA VAL A 166 1.25 21.93 2.71
C VAL A 166 2.01 21.79 1.39
N LYS A 167 3.26 22.26 1.32
CA LYS A 167 4.06 22.16 0.10
C LYS A 167 4.31 20.70 -0.26
N SER A 168 4.60 19.86 0.74
CA SER A 168 4.82 18.43 0.52
C SER A 168 3.58 17.70 -0.02
N PHE A 169 2.38 18.16 0.35
CA PHE A 169 1.12 17.62 -0.19
C PHE A 169 0.97 17.96 -1.68
N PHE A 170 1.19 19.22 -2.07
CA PHE A 170 1.16 19.61 -3.49
C PHE A 170 2.26 18.94 -4.33
N GLU A 171 3.45 18.78 -3.78
CA GLU A 171 4.53 18.02 -4.43
C GLU A 171 4.14 16.54 -4.63
N MET A 172 3.44 15.94 -3.66
CA MET A 172 2.89 14.59 -3.79
C MET A 172 1.81 14.52 -4.88
N LYS A 173 0.87 15.47 -4.90
CA LYS A 173 -0.17 15.55 -5.95
C LYS A 173 0.43 15.58 -7.35
N SER A 174 1.38 16.50 -7.56
CA SER A 174 2.07 16.67 -8.84
C SER A 174 2.81 15.39 -9.27
N ARG A 175 3.36 14.61 -8.33
CA ARG A 175 3.99 13.32 -8.62
C ARG A 175 2.96 12.27 -9.04
N ILE A 176 1.81 12.17 -8.38
CA ILE A 176 0.76 11.23 -8.80
C ILE A 176 0.24 11.60 -10.19
N GLU A 177 0.00 12.89 -10.45
CA GLU A 177 -0.44 13.37 -11.77
C GLU A 177 0.58 13.01 -12.86
N THR A 178 1.87 13.25 -12.60
CA THR A 178 2.94 12.88 -13.53
C THR A 178 2.98 11.35 -13.73
N PHE A 179 2.77 10.56 -12.68
CA PHE A 179 2.75 9.10 -12.75
C PHE A 179 1.60 8.61 -13.62
N GLN A 180 0.41 9.18 -13.43
CA GLN A 180 -0.77 8.86 -14.23
C GLN A 180 -0.54 9.20 -15.71
N VAL A 181 -0.06 10.41 -16.01
CA VAL A 181 0.14 10.87 -17.40
C VAL A 181 1.24 10.10 -18.10
N GLU A 182 2.39 9.87 -17.45
CA GLU A 182 3.56 9.31 -18.11
C GLU A 182 3.61 7.78 -18.14
N TYR A 183 2.92 7.11 -17.20
CA TYR A 183 3.08 5.66 -16.99
C TYR A 183 1.84 4.84 -17.27
N LEU A 184 0.66 5.41 -16.99
CA LEU A 184 -0.60 4.68 -17.06
C LEU A 184 -1.42 5.01 -18.30
N ASN A 185 -1.19 6.19 -18.91
CA ASN A 185 -1.87 6.63 -20.15
C ASN A 185 -3.41 6.40 -20.11
N SER A 186 -4.01 6.52 -18.93
CA SER A 186 -5.38 6.11 -18.67
C SER A 186 -6.19 7.21 -18.00
N ASN A 187 -7.47 7.26 -18.37
CA ASN A 187 -8.44 8.19 -17.79
C ASN A 187 -8.86 7.81 -16.37
N SER A 188 -8.67 6.55 -15.95
CA SER A 188 -9.03 6.07 -14.61
C SER A 188 -7.85 5.36 -13.95
N LEU A 189 -7.24 6.04 -12.97
CA LEU A 189 -6.09 5.52 -12.24
C LEU A 189 -6.42 4.22 -11.49
N ASN A 190 -7.63 4.11 -10.93
CA ASN A 190 -8.03 2.94 -10.17
C ASN A 190 -8.21 1.70 -11.05
N GLU A 191 -8.80 1.86 -12.24
CA GLU A 191 -9.00 0.76 -13.20
C GLU A 191 -7.65 0.25 -13.71
N GLU A 192 -6.74 1.14 -14.09
CA GLU A 192 -5.41 0.76 -14.57
C GLU A 192 -4.60 0.00 -13.50
N LEU A 193 -4.61 0.50 -12.25
CA LEU A 193 -3.97 -0.21 -11.15
C LEU A 193 -4.60 -1.59 -10.95
N LYS A 194 -5.92 -1.72 -11.16
CA LYS A 194 -6.61 -3.01 -11.02
C LYS A 194 -6.20 -3.98 -12.12
N GLU A 195 -6.17 -3.54 -13.37
CA GLU A 195 -5.78 -4.36 -14.53
C GLU A 195 -4.31 -4.79 -14.47
N SER A 196 -3.43 -3.91 -14.00
CA SER A 196 -2.01 -4.20 -13.83
C SER A 196 -1.67 -5.02 -12.58
N GLY A 197 -2.67 -5.38 -11.76
CA GLY A 197 -2.44 -6.10 -10.50
C GLY A 197 -1.61 -5.31 -9.49
N ALA A 198 -1.75 -3.98 -9.52
CA ALA A 198 -1.03 -3.05 -8.67
C ALA A 198 -1.98 -2.31 -7.70
N CYS A 199 -1.40 -1.59 -6.75
CA CYS A 199 -2.11 -0.68 -5.88
C CYS A 199 -1.29 0.57 -5.59
N MET A 200 -1.99 1.63 -5.20
CA MET A 200 -1.44 2.90 -4.77
C MET A 200 -1.81 3.15 -3.31
N LEU A 201 -0.80 3.46 -2.50
CA LEU A 201 -0.94 3.86 -1.11
C LEU A 201 -0.58 5.35 -1.02
N VAL A 202 -1.47 6.17 -0.48
CA VAL A 202 -1.20 7.57 -0.16
C VAL A 202 -1.02 7.67 1.36
N ILE A 203 0.12 8.17 1.83
CA ILE A 203 0.44 8.20 3.25
C ILE A 203 0.73 9.63 3.73
N GLY A 204 -0.14 10.14 4.60
CA GLY A 204 0.10 11.35 5.38
C GLY A 204 0.97 11.07 6.59
N MET A 205 2.20 11.56 6.57
CA MET A 205 3.21 11.36 7.60
C MET A 205 3.17 12.45 8.68
N LYS A 206 3.84 12.19 9.80
CA LYS A 206 4.01 13.10 10.95
C LYS A 206 2.68 13.59 11.54
N ARG A 207 1.73 12.67 11.66
CA ARG A 207 0.41 12.92 12.29
C ARG A 207 0.51 13.46 13.72
N ASP A 208 1.64 13.25 14.40
CA ASP A 208 1.93 13.78 15.73
C ASP A 208 2.17 15.30 15.78
N LEU A 209 2.45 15.93 14.63
CA LEU A 209 2.68 17.38 14.53
C LEU A 209 1.39 18.14 14.23
N GLU A 210 1.45 19.47 14.36
CA GLU A 210 0.34 20.34 13.99
C GLU A 210 -0.01 20.17 12.50
N ARG A 211 -1.26 19.80 12.23
CA ARG A 211 -1.78 19.58 10.88
C ARG A 211 -1.94 20.91 10.16
N LYS A 212 -1.36 21.00 8.96
CA LYS A 212 -1.59 22.10 8.00
C LYS A 212 -2.37 21.67 6.76
N VAL A 213 -2.39 20.38 6.45
CA VAL A 213 -3.19 19.83 5.33
C VAL A 213 -4.53 19.32 5.84
N SER A 214 -5.62 19.95 5.40
CA SER A 214 -6.96 19.63 5.89
C SER A 214 -7.45 18.26 5.39
N LYS A 215 -8.24 17.56 6.19
CA LYS A 215 -8.85 16.29 5.79
C LYS A 215 -9.78 16.44 4.59
N LEU A 216 -10.49 17.56 4.50
CA LEU A 216 -11.39 17.85 3.39
C LEU A 216 -10.63 17.94 2.07
N GLU A 217 -9.47 18.59 2.07
CA GLU A 217 -8.61 18.73 0.89
C GLU A 217 -8.06 17.37 0.43
N ILE A 218 -7.63 16.53 1.38
CA ILE A 218 -7.19 15.16 1.09
C ILE A 218 -8.35 14.33 0.52
N THR A 219 -9.52 14.41 1.12
CA THR A 219 -10.71 13.63 0.69
C THR A 219 -11.11 13.99 -0.73
N LYS A 220 -11.25 15.29 -1.02
CA LYS A 220 -11.55 15.77 -2.38
C LYS A 220 -10.54 15.26 -3.40
N TYR A 221 -9.25 15.29 -3.06
CA TYR A 221 -8.22 14.81 -3.96
C TYR A 221 -8.30 13.29 -4.21
N LEU A 222 -8.60 12.49 -3.19
CA LEU A 222 -8.77 11.04 -3.35
C LEU A 222 -10.01 10.68 -4.17
N GLU A 223 -11.09 11.45 -4.04
CA GLU A 223 -12.29 11.34 -4.88
C GLU A 223 -11.96 11.67 -6.35
N GLU A 224 -11.21 12.74 -6.60
CA GLU A 224 -10.72 13.13 -7.93
C GLU A 224 -9.82 12.05 -8.55
N LEU A 225 -8.92 11.46 -7.76
CA LEU A 225 -7.99 10.42 -8.22
C LEU A 225 -8.69 9.11 -8.57
N SER A 226 -9.60 8.66 -7.70
CA SER A 226 -10.29 7.39 -7.87
C SER A 226 -11.38 7.46 -8.93
N LYS A 227 -11.98 8.64 -9.15
CA LYS A 227 -13.13 8.89 -10.05
C LYS A 227 -14.32 7.96 -9.81
N VAL A 228 -14.37 7.31 -8.65
CA VAL A 228 -15.48 6.46 -8.27
C VAL A 228 -16.63 7.38 -7.87
N LYS A 229 -17.77 7.25 -8.54
CA LYS A 229 -18.99 8.02 -8.24
C LYS A 229 -20.03 7.19 -7.51
N ASP A 230 -20.12 5.93 -7.91
CA ASP A 230 -21.03 4.94 -7.36
C ASP A 230 -20.18 3.94 -6.61
N GLY A 231 -20.47 3.85 -5.33
CA GLY A 231 -19.60 3.22 -4.38
C GLY A 231 -18.88 1.92 -4.73
N ILE A 232 -17.62 1.82 -4.29
CA ILE A 232 -16.69 0.74 -4.66
C ILE A 232 -16.38 -0.18 -3.48
N SER A 233 -16.35 -1.49 -3.73
CA SER A 233 -15.87 -2.45 -2.75
C SER A 233 -14.40 -2.19 -2.42
N ILE A 234 -13.99 -2.42 -1.16
CA ILE A 234 -12.59 -2.22 -0.75
C ILE A 234 -11.61 -2.99 -1.65
N LYS A 235 -12.00 -4.20 -2.08
CA LYS A 235 -11.15 -5.04 -2.93
C LYS A 235 -10.94 -4.44 -4.32
N SER A 236 -11.93 -3.70 -4.80
CA SER A 236 -11.85 -3.01 -6.08
C SER A 236 -11.18 -1.64 -5.98
N LEU A 237 -11.02 -1.09 -4.77
CA LEU A 237 -10.33 0.17 -4.55
C LEU A 237 -8.82 -0.06 -4.44
N ARG A 238 -8.10 0.31 -5.50
CA ARG A 238 -6.64 0.20 -5.61
C ARG A 238 -5.90 1.40 -5.05
N ILE A 239 -6.59 2.50 -4.73
CA ILE A 239 -5.99 3.70 -4.16
C ILE A 239 -6.44 3.83 -2.71
N GLN A 240 -5.53 3.71 -1.75
CA GLN A 240 -5.86 3.75 -0.34
C GLN A 240 -5.05 4.80 0.42
N TYR A 241 -5.72 5.52 1.33
CA TYR A 241 -5.10 6.55 2.16
C TYR A 241 -4.82 6.07 3.59
N PHE A 242 -3.67 6.47 4.13
CA PHE A 242 -3.25 6.23 5.51
C PHE A 242 -2.65 7.48 6.15
N GLU A 243 -2.73 7.59 7.48
CA GLU A 243 -2.02 8.62 8.24
C GLU A 243 -1.21 8.03 9.38
N LEU A 244 0.09 8.27 9.36
CA LEU A 244 1.07 7.65 10.27
C LEU A 244 1.89 8.69 11.05
N SER A 245 2.36 8.27 12.21
CA SER A 245 3.41 8.92 12.98
C SER A 245 4.50 7.91 13.33
N SER A 246 5.68 8.07 12.73
CA SER A 246 6.87 7.28 13.07
C SER A 246 7.26 7.37 14.55
N LYS A 247 6.83 8.41 15.27
CA LYS A 247 7.12 8.60 16.71
C LYS A 247 6.13 7.93 17.64
N GLN A 248 4.86 7.87 17.25
CA GLN A 248 3.77 7.47 18.14
C GLN A 248 3.16 6.11 17.79
N ASP A 249 3.24 5.69 16.53
CA ASP A 249 2.60 4.47 16.07
C ASP A 249 3.47 3.23 16.37
N SER A 250 2.79 2.15 16.76
CA SER A 250 3.44 0.85 16.92
C SER A 250 3.92 0.30 15.57
N LYS A 251 4.92 -0.58 15.58
CA LYS A 251 5.42 -1.26 14.37
C LYS A 251 4.30 -1.87 13.51
N LYS A 252 3.32 -2.55 14.14
CA LYS A 252 2.18 -3.15 13.43
C LYS A 252 1.35 -2.12 12.65
N VAL A 253 1.20 -0.91 13.20
CA VAL A 253 0.46 0.18 12.54
C VAL A 253 1.27 0.76 11.38
N LEU A 254 2.60 0.87 11.54
CA LEU A 254 3.50 1.33 10.48
C LEU A 254 3.61 0.33 9.32
N GLU A 255 3.55 -0.98 9.61
CA GLU A 255 3.57 -2.05 8.60
C GLU A 255 2.25 -2.20 7.85
N PHE A 256 1.13 -1.82 8.48
CA PHE A 256 -0.20 -2.11 7.98
C PHE A 256 -0.47 -1.66 6.54
N PRO A 257 -0.08 -0.45 6.09
CA PRO A 257 -0.31 -0.05 4.69
C PRO A 257 0.33 -0.99 3.68
N PHE A 258 1.50 -1.52 3.99
CA PHE A 258 2.23 -2.43 3.09
C PHE A 258 1.61 -3.82 3.07
N ILE A 259 1.17 -4.32 4.23
CA ILE A 259 0.41 -5.58 4.34
C ILE A 259 -0.93 -5.45 3.59
N TYR A 260 -1.59 -4.29 3.69
CA TYR A 260 -2.78 -3.99 2.91
C TYR A 260 -2.47 -4.04 1.41
N GLY A 261 -1.40 -3.38 0.97
CA GLY A 261 -0.97 -3.43 -0.43
C GLY A 261 -0.73 -4.86 -0.92
N LEU A 262 -0.05 -5.69 -0.12
CA LEU A 262 0.12 -7.12 -0.41
C LEU A 262 -1.22 -7.84 -0.57
N THR A 263 -2.18 -7.57 0.32
CA THR A 263 -3.53 -8.16 0.24
C THR A 263 -4.23 -7.79 -1.06
N MET A 264 -4.07 -6.55 -1.54
CA MET A 264 -4.73 -6.09 -2.77
C MET A 264 -4.16 -6.74 -4.03
N ILE A 265 -2.87 -7.05 -4.04
CA ILE A 265 -2.21 -7.65 -5.20
C ILE A 265 -2.15 -9.17 -5.11
N GLU A 266 -2.49 -9.77 -3.96
CA GLU A 266 -2.39 -11.21 -3.70
C GLU A 266 -3.13 -12.03 -4.75
N GLU A 267 -4.30 -11.55 -5.20
CA GLU A 267 -5.11 -12.27 -6.19
C GLU A 267 -4.40 -12.42 -7.55
N HIS A 268 -3.46 -11.52 -7.87
CA HIS A 268 -2.65 -11.51 -9.09
C HIS A 268 -1.35 -12.31 -8.96
N ILE A 269 -1.07 -12.86 -7.78
CA ILE A 269 0.04 -13.79 -7.57
C ILE A 269 -0.42 -15.17 -8.06
N PRO A 270 0.26 -15.79 -9.05
CA PRO A 270 -0.12 -17.10 -9.58
C PRO A 270 -0.19 -18.16 -8.44
N PRO A 271 -1.05 -19.20 -8.53
CA PRO A 271 -1.04 -20.36 -7.60
C PRO A 271 0.16 -21.28 -7.80
N GLU A 272 0.58 -22.05 -6.78
CA GLU A 272 1.90 -22.78 -6.73
C GLU A 272 2.11 -23.67 -7.93
N GLU A 273 1.11 -24.48 -8.21
CA GLU A 273 1.03 -25.40 -9.34
C GLU A 273 1.32 -24.70 -10.69
N THR A 274 0.89 -23.45 -10.86
CA THR A 274 1.12 -22.70 -12.10
C THR A 274 2.59 -22.36 -12.28
N LEU A 275 3.31 -22.00 -11.22
CA LEU A 275 4.73 -21.67 -11.32
C LEU A 275 5.59 -22.92 -11.55
N GLU A 276 5.25 -24.04 -10.91
CA GLU A 276 5.93 -25.31 -11.15
C GLU A 276 5.77 -25.76 -12.61
N MET A 277 4.55 -25.62 -13.16
CA MET A 277 4.29 -25.90 -14.58
C MET A 277 5.08 -24.98 -15.51
N MET A 278 5.17 -23.68 -15.20
CA MET A 278 5.97 -22.73 -15.97
C MET A 278 7.45 -23.09 -15.92
N ALA A 279 8.01 -23.35 -14.74
CA ALA A 279 9.40 -23.74 -14.57
C ALA A 279 9.72 -25.04 -15.32
N ALA A 280 8.86 -26.05 -15.23
CA ALA A 280 8.99 -27.31 -15.96
C ALA A 280 8.93 -27.13 -17.48
N HIS A 281 8.16 -26.16 -17.98
CA HIS A 281 8.11 -25.85 -19.41
C HIS A 281 9.42 -25.25 -19.92
N PHE A 282 10.04 -24.34 -19.16
CA PHE A 282 11.30 -23.70 -19.53
C PHE A 282 12.53 -24.61 -19.34
N MET A 283 12.45 -25.65 -18.50
CA MET A 283 13.53 -26.61 -18.30
C MET A 283 13.54 -27.76 -19.32
N LYS A 284 12.63 -27.79 -20.30
CA LYS A 284 12.73 -28.77 -21.38
C LYS A 284 13.99 -28.48 -22.21
N PRO A 285 14.93 -29.43 -22.34
CA PRO A 285 16.14 -29.22 -23.13
C PRO A 285 15.73 -28.90 -24.57
N ALA A 286 16.33 -27.85 -25.14
CA ALA A 286 16.18 -27.53 -26.55
C ALA A 286 16.61 -28.76 -27.37
N LYS A 287 15.68 -29.29 -28.16
CA LYS A 287 15.95 -30.40 -29.09
C LYS A 287 16.73 -29.90 -30.30
#